data_AF-S8CLI0-F1
#
_entry.id   AF-S8CLI0-F1
#
_cell.length_a   1.000
_cell.length_b   1.000
_cell.length_c   1.000
_cell.angle_alpha   90.00
_cell.angle_beta   90.00
_cell.angle_gamma   90.00
#
_symmetry.space_group_name_H-M   'P 1'
#
loop_
_entity.id
_entity.type
_entity.pdbx_description
1 polymer ?
#
loop_
_entity_poly.entity_id
_entity_poly.type
_entity_poly.pdbx_seq_one_letter_code
_entity_poly.pdbx_strand_id
1 'polypeptide(L)'
;DIAGTLATEVAEDSGQVSKLRSALESVDHKRRKILQQMKNDASILNLEDGAMPIRNPSTAAEDARLASLIGLDGILKQAKDMIRESSSVNVLSRRKKRSMLASIDELSERMPSLLDLDHPCARRHIDEARNHVQSTAEEDDDRAVVDSSKPSRGGGGDGETDVSQWNVLQFNTGSVSPFIVKCGANSRGELVIRADARVQEPKGGGGGEIVRVVPRPGVLENASLEEIKAIFSQLPEALSLLAVARTADGTRARYSRLYRTLAMKVPALRDLVDELEKGGVLRDVK
;
A
#
# COMPACT_ATOMS: atom_id res chain seq x y z
N ASP A 1 13.98 10.99 -38.26
CA ASP A 1 15.39 10.68 -37.94
C ASP A 1 15.62 10.53 -36.45
N ILE A 2 15.70 11.61 -35.65
CA ILE A 2 15.93 11.53 -34.19
C ILE A 2 14.97 10.56 -33.49
N ALA A 3 13.67 10.67 -33.78
CA ALA A 3 12.65 9.79 -33.21
C ALA A 3 12.86 8.31 -33.59
N GLY A 4 13.32 8.04 -34.81
CA GLY A 4 13.61 6.69 -35.29
C GLY A 4 14.86 6.09 -34.64
N THR A 5 15.88 6.90 -34.38
CA THR A 5 17.05 6.48 -33.60
C THR A 5 16.65 6.11 -32.17
N LEU A 6 15.92 7.00 -31.49
CA LEU A 6 15.42 6.74 -30.14
C LEU A 6 14.45 5.54 -30.09
N ALA A 7 13.71 5.29 -31.18
CA ALA A 7 12.79 4.16 -31.29
C ALA A 7 13.48 2.79 -31.34
N THR A 8 14.77 2.76 -31.68
CA THR A 8 15.55 1.51 -31.81
C THR A 8 16.60 1.34 -30.72
N GLU A 9 16.77 2.35 -29.86
CA GLU A 9 17.75 2.33 -28.77
C GLU A 9 17.31 1.37 -27.65
N VAL A 10 18.21 0.48 -27.24
CA VAL A 10 17.98 -0.51 -26.20
C VAL A 10 18.09 0.15 -24.82
N ALA A 11 17.16 -0.16 -23.92
CA ALA A 11 17.18 0.33 -22.56
C ALA A 11 17.68 -0.78 -21.62
N GLU A 12 18.83 -0.60 -21.00
CA GLU A 12 19.42 -1.62 -20.13
C GLU A 12 19.01 -1.51 -18.67
N ASP A 13 18.56 -0.33 -18.22
CA ASP A 13 18.19 -0.07 -16.84
C ASP A 13 17.04 0.94 -16.71
N SER A 14 16.44 1.03 -15.52
CA SER A 14 15.32 1.93 -15.23
C SER A 14 15.63 3.41 -15.52
N GLY A 15 16.87 3.85 -15.34
CA GLY A 15 17.29 5.21 -15.64
C GLY A 15 17.31 5.48 -17.14
N GLN A 16 17.81 4.53 -17.94
CA GLN A 16 17.79 4.59 -19.40
C GLN A 16 16.36 4.55 -19.96
N VAL A 17 15.48 3.70 -19.42
CA VAL A 17 14.05 3.66 -19.79
C VAL A 17 13.40 5.03 -19.61
N SER A 18 13.62 5.67 -18.46
CA SER A 18 13.07 7.00 -18.16
C SER A 18 13.60 8.08 -19.10
N LYS A 19 14.91 8.06 -19.40
CA LYS A 19 15.54 8.99 -20.35
C LYS A 19 14.99 8.83 -21.76
N LEU A 20 14.91 7.59 -22.26
CA LEU A 20 14.40 7.28 -23.61
C LEU A 20 12.95 7.69 -23.77
N ARG A 21 12.12 7.39 -22.78
CA ARG A 21 10.72 7.81 -22.76
C ARG A 21 10.60 9.33 -22.82
N SER A 22 11.30 10.05 -21.95
CA SER A 22 11.26 11.52 -21.91
C SER A 22 11.76 12.14 -23.22
N ALA A 23 12.81 11.57 -23.82
CA ALA A 23 13.33 12.02 -25.10
C ALA A 23 12.32 11.83 -26.23
N LEU A 24 11.68 10.67 -26.33
CA LEU A 24 10.64 10.40 -27.34
C LEU A 24 9.41 11.29 -27.15
N GLU A 25 8.92 11.46 -25.92
CA GLU A 25 7.82 12.39 -25.60
C GLU A 25 8.16 13.84 -26.01
N SER A 26 9.40 14.28 -25.77
CA SER A 26 9.88 15.61 -26.17
C SER A 26 9.93 15.78 -27.68
N VAL A 27 10.43 14.79 -28.42
CA VAL A 27 10.49 14.82 -29.88
C VAL A 27 9.08 14.83 -30.47
N ASP A 28 8.17 14.02 -29.94
CA ASP A 28 6.78 13.98 -30.37
C ASP A 28 6.04 15.30 -30.08
N HIS A 29 6.27 15.92 -28.91
CA HIS A 29 5.76 17.26 -28.62
C HIS A 29 6.28 18.32 -29.60
N LYS A 30 7.58 18.32 -29.91
CA LYS A 30 8.18 19.24 -30.90
C LYS A 30 7.58 19.01 -32.28
N ARG A 31 7.40 17.76 -32.71
CA ARG A 31 6.77 17.39 -33.98
C ARG A 31 5.37 17.98 -34.09
N ARG A 32 4.52 17.76 -33.07
CA ARG A 32 3.16 18.34 -33.03
C ARG A 32 3.17 19.86 -33.12
N LYS A 33 4.08 20.51 -32.39
CA LYS A 33 4.21 21.98 -32.41
C LYS A 33 4.58 22.50 -33.80
N ILE A 34 5.53 21.86 -34.47
CA ILE A 34 5.95 22.23 -35.84
C ILE A 34 4.80 22.03 -36.83
N LEU A 35 4.11 20.88 -36.78
CA LEU A 35 2.96 20.62 -37.65
C LEU A 35 1.84 21.65 -37.43
N GLN A 36 1.60 22.04 -36.18
CA GLN A 36 0.61 23.09 -35.87
C GLN A 36 1.04 24.46 -36.38
N GLN A 37 2.32 24.82 -36.27
CA GLN A 37 2.87 26.06 -36.83
C GLN A 37 2.72 26.08 -38.36
N MET A 38 3.11 25.00 -39.04
CA MET A 38 2.98 24.87 -40.50
C MET A 38 1.52 24.98 -40.96
N LYS A 39 0.57 24.43 -40.19
CA LYS A 39 -0.87 24.54 -40.49
C LYS A 39 -1.40 25.97 -40.34
N ASN A 40 -0.80 26.76 -39.46
CA ASN A 40 -1.23 28.13 -39.16
C ASN A 40 -0.49 29.18 -40.02
N ASP A 41 0.56 28.81 -40.76
CA ASP A 41 1.29 29.71 -41.64
C ASP A 41 0.54 29.95 -42.96
N ALA A 42 -0.04 31.15 -43.10
CA ALA A 42 -0.82 31.56 -44.27
C ALA A 42 0.01 31.62 -45.57
N SER A 43 1.33 31.75 -45.49
CA SER A 43 2.24 31.74 -46.64
C SER A 43 2.37 30.36 -47.31
N ILE A 44 2.16 29.26 -46.56
CA ILE A 44 2.13 27.89 -47.09
C ILE A 44 0.76 27.58 -47.72
N LEU A 45 -0.31 28.21 -47.23
CA LEU A 45 -1.67 28.05 -47.75
C LEU A 45 -1.94 28.86 -49.03
N ASN A 46 -1.12 29.88 -49.32
CA ASN A 46 -1.32 30.80 -50.45
C ASN A 46 -0.42 30.50 -51.67
N LEU A 47 0.37 29.41 -51.68
CA LEU A 47 1.05 28.98 -52.91
C LEU A 47 0.03 28.33 -53.85
N GLU A 48 -0.37 29.11 -54.85
CA GLU A 48 -1.04 28.70 -56.07
C GLU A 48 -0.28 27.53 -56.73
N ASP A 49 -1.04 26.62 -57.35
CA ASP A 49 -0.63 25.39 -58.05
C ASP A 49 -0.25 24.13 -57.24
N GLY A 50 -1.26 23.28 -57.03
CA GLY A 50 -1.12 21.82 -57.17
C GLY A 50 -0.33 21.04 -56.11
N ALA A 51 0.08 21.66 -55.00
CA ALA A 51 0.83 20.97 -53.96
C ALA A 51 -0.03 19.94 -53.21
N MET A 52 0.40 18.67 -53.22
CA MET A 52 -0.20 17.57 -52.46
C MET A 52 -0.27 17.94 -50.96
N PRO A 53 -1.34 17.57 -50.22
CA PRO A 53 -1.43 17.80 -48.79
C PRO A 53 -0.17 17.28 -48.08
N ILE A 54 0.40 18.07 -47.17
CA ILE A 54 1.53 17.64 -46.33
C ILE A 54 1.14 16.33 -45.66
N ARG A 55 1.71 15.23 -46.14
CA ARG A 55 1.40 13.89 -45.66
C ARG A 55 2.15 13.72 -44.35
N ASN A 56 1.43 13.62 -43.24
CA ASN A 56 2.06 13.36 -41.95
C ASN A 56 2.86 12.04 -42.04
N PRO A 57 4.15 12.05 -41.70
CA PRO A 57 4.92 10.81 -41.63
C PRO A 57 4.30 9.89 -40.57
N SER A 58 4.33 8.58 -40.82
CA SER A 58 3.82 7.58 -39.86
C SER A 58 4.59 7.70 -38.55
N THR A 59 3.86 7.71 -37.42
CA THR A 59 4.42 7.71 -36.06
C THR A 59 4.28 6.35 -35.37
N ALA A 60 3.80 5.33 -36.09
CA ALA A 60 3.38 4.06 -35.49
C ALA A 60 4.53 3.33 -34.77
N ALA A 61 5.76 3.43 -35.28
CA ALA A 61 6.92 2.81 -34.65
C ALA A 61 7.31 3.54 -33.35
N GLU A 62 7.25 4.87 -33.33
CA GLU A 62 7.52 5.66 -32.14
C GLU A 62 6.43 5.52 -31.08
N ASP A 63 5.17 5.43 -31.50
CA ASP A 63 4.02 5.22 -30.61
C ASP A 63 4.09 3.82 -29.97
N ALA A 64 4.43 2.78 -30.77
CA ALA A 64 4.69 1.44 -30.26
C ALA A 64 5.88 1.42 -29.30
N ARG A 65 6.94 2.17 -29.59
CA ARG A 65 8.08 2.31 -28.68
C ARG A 65 7.69 2.96 -27.37
N LEU A 66 6.98 4.09 -27.41
CA LEU A 66 6.52 4.80 -26.21
C LEU A 66 5.64 3.91 -25.35
N ALA A 67 4.69 3.18 -25.96
CA ALA A 67 3.85 2.22 -25.25
C ALA A 67 4.69 1.12 -24.57
N SER A 68 5.68 0.58 -25.26
CA SER A 68 6.61 -0.42 -24.71
C SER A 68 7.41 0.13 -23.52
N LEU A 69 7.98 1.32 -23.63
CA LEU A 69 8.75 1.95 -22.55
C LEU A 69 7.88 2.27 -21.32
N ILE A 70 6.61 2.64 -21.53
CA ILE A 70 5.64 2.84 -20.44
C ILE A 70 5.35 1.51 -19.74
N GLY A 71 5.08 0.44 -20.51
CA GLY A 71 4.85 -0.90 -19.97
C GLY A 71 6.06 -1.43 -19.21
N LEU A 72 7.26 -1.25 -19.77
CA LEU A 72 8.53 -1.63 -19.18
C LEU A 72 8.76 -0.90 -17.85
N ASP A 73 8.61 0.43 -17.80
CA ASP A 73 8.74 1.21 -16.56
C ASP A 73 7.77 0.71 -15.47
N GLY A 74 6.54 0.34 -15.84
CA GLY A 74 5.58 -0.27 -14.93
C GLY A 74 6.04 -1.62 -14.37
N ILE A 75 6.60 -2.49 -15.21
CA ILE A 75 7.20 -3.78 -14.79
C ILE A 75 8.39 -3.54 -13.84
N LEU A 76 9.31 -2.63 -14.21
CA LEU A 76 10.51 -2.35 -13.41
C LEU A 76 10.17 -1.81 -12.03
N LYS A 77 9.17 -0.93 -11.93
CA LYS A 77 8.69 -0.40 -10.64
C LYS A 77 8.13 -1.51 -9.76
N GLN A 78 7.24 -2.34 -10.31
CA GLN A 78 6.62 -3.44 -9.55
C GLN A 78 7.67 -4.47 -9.10
N ALA A 79 8.61 -4.84 -9.97
CA ALA A 79 9.73 -5.72 -9.61
C ALA A 79 10.56 -5.15 -8.46
N LYS A 80 10.91 -3.86 -8.53
CA LYS A 80 11.67 -3.16 -7.49
C LYS A 80 10.92 -3.06 -6.17
N ASP A 81 9.61 -2.83 -6.22
CA ASP A 81 8.79 -2.73 -5.02
C ASP A 81 8.63 -4.09 -4.33
N MET A 82 8.57 -5.19 -5.07
CA MET A 82 8.60 -6.55 -4.48
C MET A 82 9.94 -6.88 -3.81
N ILE A 83 11.07 -6.46 -4.40
CA ILE A 83 12.39 -6.57 -3.76
C ILE A 83 12.40 -5.76 -2.46
N ARG A 84 11.85 -4.54 -2.48
CA ARG A 84 11.77 -3.70 -1.27
C ARG A 84 10.90 -4.33 -0.20
N GLU A 85 9.72 -4.84 -0.56
CA GLU A 85 8.80 -5.50 0.37
C GLU A 85 9.46 -6.73 1.00
N SER A 86 10.07 -7.61 0.18
CA SER A 86 10.80 -8.78 0.68
C SER A 86 12.04 -8.44 1.51
N SER A 87 12.74 -7.35 1.20
CA SER A 87 13.88 -6.89 2.01
C SER A 87 13.47 -6.28 3.36
N SER A 88 12.25 -5.78 3.49
CA SER A 88 11.77 -5.14 4.72
C SER A 88 11.42 -6.15 5.82
N VAL A 89 11.17 -7.40 5.43
CA VAL A 89 10.84 -8.52 6.31
C VAL A 89 11.84 -9.64 6.04
N ASN A 90 12.82 -9.80 6.93
CA ASN A 90 13.88 -10.81 6.81
C ASN A 90 13.36 -12.25 6.70
N VAL A 91 12.09 -12.48 7.04
CA VAL A 91 11.38 -13.76 6.96
C VAL A 91 10.00 -13.52 6.35
N LEU A 92 9.63 -14.32 5.34
CA LEU A 92 8.31 -14.30 4.71
C LEU A 92 7.53 -15.54 5.13
N SER A 93 6.24 -15.39 5.41
CA SER A 93 5.35 -16.54 5.55
C SER A 93 5.24 -17.29 4.22
N ARG A 94 5.07 -18.62 4.27
CA ARG A 94 4.93 -19.47 3.07
C ARG A 94 3.82 -18.97 2.13
N ARG A 95 2.71 -18.45 2.69
CA ARG A 95 1.60 -17.88 1.91
C ARG A 95 1.97 -16.56 1.22
N LYS A 96 2.64 -15.64 1.92
CA LYS A 96 3.07 -14.35 1.34
C LYS A 96 4.12 -14.56 0.26
N LYS A 97 5.09 -15.44 0.49
CA LYS A 97 6.11 -15.78 -0.51
C LYS A 97 5.50 -16.37 -1.79
N ARG A 98 4.55 -17.30 -1.66
CA ARG A 98 3.80 -17.84 -2.80
C ARG A 98 3.01 -16.75 -3.54
N SER A 99 2.34 -15.87 -2.80
CA SER A 99 1.60 -14.75 -3.40
C SER A 99 2.51 -13.79 -4.17
N MET A 100 3.68 -13.43 -3.60
CA MET A 100 4.65 -12.59 -4.29
C MET A 100 5.23 -13.25 -5.54
N LEU A 101 5.53 -14.56 -5.49
CA LEU A 101 5.98 -15.30 -6.67
C LEU A 101 4.91 -15.34 -7.77
N ALA A 102 3.63 -15.50 -7.41
CA ALA A 102 2.54 -15.41 -8.37
C ALA A 102 2.45 -14.01 -9.01
N SER A 103 2.61 -12.94 -8.24
CA SER A 103 2.67 -11.58 -8.79
C SER A 103 3.87 -11.36 -9.72
N ILE A 104 5.02 -12.02 -9.46
CA ILE A 104 6.18 -12.02 -10.37
C ILE A 104 5.87 -12.77 -11.67
N ASP A 105 5.10 -13.86 -11.59
CA ASP A 105 4.64 -14.59 -12.78
C ASP A 105 3.69 -13.73 -13.62
N GLU A 106 2.78 -12.98 -13.00
CA GLU A 106 1.94 -11.98 -13.70
C GLU A 106 2.77 -10.92 -14.43
N LEU A 107 3.91 -10.47 -13.87
CA LEU A 107 4.82 -9.55 -14.60
C LEU A 107 5.38 -10.19 -15.87
N SER A 108 5.69 -11.48 -15.81
CA SER A 108 6.21 -12.25 -16.94
C SER A 108 5.15 -12.41 -18.03
N GLU A 109 3.88 -12.61 -17.64
CA GLU A 109 2.75 -12.69 -18.56
C GLU A 109 2.49 -11.37 -19.31
N ARG A 110 2.92 -10.22 -18.76
CA ARG A 110 2.84 -8.93 -19.46
C ARG A 110 4.00 -8.67 -20.41
N MET A 111 5.09 -9.43 -20.37
CA MET A 111 6.24 -9.22 -21.26
C MET A 111 5.91 -9.22 -22.76
N PRO A 112 5.01 -10.08 -23.28
CA PRO A 112 4.65 -10.09 -24.69
C PRO A 112 3.99 -8.79 -25.19
N SER A 113 3.52 -7.92 -24.29
CA SER A 113 3.01 -6.58 -24.65
C SER A 113 4.11 -5.57 -24.96
N LEU A 114 5.37 -5.88 -24.59
CA LEU A 114 6.53 -5.06 -24.89
C LEU A 114 7.12 -5.42 -26.25
N LEU A 115 7.86 -4.49 -26.83
CA LEU A 115 8.72 -4.77 -27.98
C LEU A 115 9.85 -5.73 -27.58
N ASP A 116 10.25 -6.60 -28.52
CA ASP A 116 11.26 -7.64 -28.29
C ASP A 116 12.58 -7.09 -27.71
N LEU A 117 12.98 -5.87 -28.12
CA LEU A 117 14.19 -5.24 -27.63
C LEU A 117 14.18 -4.87 -26.14
N ASP A 118 13.00 -4.79 -25.52
CA ASP A 118 12.85 -4.51 -24.08
C ASP A 118 12.76 -5.78 -23.23
N HIS A 119 12.51 -6.95 -23.85
CA HIS A 119 12.36 -8.21 -23.14
C HIS A 119 13.59 -8.57 -22.28
N PRO A 120 14.85 -8.38 -22.74
CA PRO A 120 16.02 -8.67 -21.92
C PRO A 120 16.06 -7.84 -20.63
N CYS A 121 15.69 -6.55 -20.72
CA CYS A 121 15.66 -5.65 -19.57
C CYS A 121 14.57 -6.04 -18.58
N ALA A 122 13.34 -6.25 -19.06
CA ALA A 122 12.23 -6.72 -18.24
C ALA A 122 12.57 -8.04 -17.53
N ARG A 123 13.07 -9.02 -18.29
CA ARG A 123 13.43 -10.35 -17.79
C ARG A 123 14.48 -10.27 -16.68
N ARG A 124 15.54 -9.49 -16.88
CA ARG A 124 16.60 -9.34 -15.87
C ARG A 124 16.05 -8.87 -14.52
N HIS A 125 15.16 -7.88 -14.54
CA HIS A 125 14.58 -7.33 -13.30
C HIS A 125 13.50 -8.23 -12.68
N ILE A 126 12.73 -8.94 -13.50
CA ILE A 126 11.80 -9.99 -13.03
C ILE A 126 12.57 -11.12 -12.37
N ASP A 127 13.63 -11.63 -13.01
CA ASP A 127 14.48 -12.69 -12.49
C ASP A 127 15.19 -12.25 -11.20
N GLU A 128 15.68 -11.01 -11.14
CA GLU A 128 16.24 -10.41 -9.93
C GLU A 128 15.23 -10.40 -8.78
N ALA A 129 14.01 -9.94 -9.03
CA ALA A 129 12.94 -9.94 -8.04
C ALA A 129 12.58 -11.37 -7.58
N ARG A 130 12.51 -12.32 -8.52
CA ARG A 130 12.24 -13.74 -8.24
C ARG A 130 13.30 -14.34 -7.34
N ASN A 131 14.56 -14.16 -7.69
CA ASN A 131 15.71 -14.67 -6.94
C ASN A 131 15.74 -14.07 -5.54
N HIS A 132 15.42 -12.78 -5.40
CA HIS A 132 15.39 -12.12 -4.10
C HIS A 132 14.29 -12.72 -3.20
N VAL A 133 13.05 -12.78 -3.69
CA VAL A 133 11.91 -13.35 -2.96
C VAL A 133 12.15 -14.83 -2.62
N GLN A 134 12.74 -15.59 -3.54
CA GLN A 134 13.04 -17.01 -3.33
C GLN A 134 14.13 -17.22 -2.27
N SER A 135 15.11 -16.31 -2.20
CA SER A 135 16.21 -16.37 -1.22
C SER A 135 15.81 -15.86 0.17
N THR A 136 14.71 -15.12 0.30
CA THR A 136 14.19 -14.70 1.62
C THR A 136 13.76 -15.92 2.44
N ALA A 137 14.13 -15.94 3.72
CA ALA A 137 13.85 -17.04 4.63
C ALA A 137 12.33 -17.28 4.75
N GLU A 138 11.93 -18.56 4.79
CA GLU A 138 10.55 -18.96 5.01
C GLU A 138 10.31 -19.30 6.48
N GLU A 139 9.22 -18.78 7.04
CA GLU A 139 8.68 -19.27 8.31
C GLU A 139 7.95 -20.61 8.07
N ASP A 140 8.39 -21.67 8.73
CA ASP A 140 7.82 -23.01 8.62
C ASP A 140 6.59 -23.10 9.54
N ASP A 141 5.40 -23.25 8.96
CA ASP A 141 4.10 -23.31 9.65
C ASP A 141 3.82 -24.71 10.26
N ASP A 142 4.84 -25.55 10.40
CA ASP A 142 4.76 -26.97 10.77
C ASP A 142 5.33 -27.27 12.17
N ARG A 143 4.91 -26.50 13.18
CA ARG A 143 5.12 -26.85 14.60
C ARG A 143 3.85 -26.78 15.43
N ALA A 144 2.81 -27.46 14.97
CA ALA A 144 1.77 -27.98 15.84
C ALA A 144 1.80 -29.51 15.73
N VAL A 145 2.29 -30.20 16.76
CA VAL A 145 1.71 -31.39 17.44
C VAL A 145 2.83 -32.04 18.28
N VAL A 146 2.97 -31.69 19.57
CA VAL A 146 3.17 -32.69 20.64
C VAL A 146 2.60 -32.14 21.96
N ASP A 147 1.55 -32.82 22.40
CA ASP A 147 0.90 -32.78 23.71
C ASP A 147 1.89 -32.84 24.89
N SER A 148 1.69 -31.99 25.89
CA SER A 148 1.99 -32.33 27.28
C SER A 148 1.06 -31.55 28.22
N SER A 149 -0.18 -32.02 28.23
CA SER A 149 -1.06 -32.11 29.40
C SER A 149 -0.43 -31.71 30.76
N LYS A 150 -0.92 -30.60 31.34
CA LYS A 150 -1.18 -30.51 32.79
C LYS A 150 -2.24 -29.45 33.12
N PRO A 151 -3.30 -29.80 33.88
CA PRO A 151 -4.41 -28.91 34.16
C PRO A 151 -4.18 -28.15 35.47
N SER A 152 -4.34 -26.83 35.46
CA SER A 152 -4.58 -26.05 36.67
C SER A 152 -5.70 -25.04 36.43
N ARG A 153 -6.80 -25.33 37.12
CA ARG A 153 -8.10 -24.65 37.17
C ARG A 153 -7.96 -23.14 37.39
N GLY A 154 -8.83 -22.37 36.73
CA GLY A 154 -9.26 -21.08 37.28
C GLY A 154 -9.79 -20.03 36.31
N GLY A 155 -10.87 -20.32 35.57
CA GLY A 155 -11.95 -19.34 35.31
C GLY A 155 -11.73 -18.18 34.34
N GLY A 156 -12.52 -18.17 33.26
CA GLY A 156 -12.86 -16.97 32.49
C GLY A 156 -12.29 -16.99 31.08
N GLY A 157 -13.10 -17.44 30.12
CA GLY A 157 -12.70 -17.53 28.72
C GLY A 157 -12.40 -16.17 28.08
N ASP A 158 -11.28 -16.11 27.38
CA ASP A 158 -11.04 -15.19 26.28
C ASP A 158 -10.31 -16.00 25.21
N GLY A 159 -11.10 -16.65 24.35
CA GLY A 159 -10.56 -17.33 23.20
C GLY A 159 -10.08 -16.29 22.21
N GLU A 160 -8.78 -16.35 21.88
CA GLU A 160 -8.21 -15.84 20.64
C GLU A 160 -7.98 -14.31 20.54
N THR A 161 -7.18 -13.75 21.46
CA THR A 161 -6.48 -12.47 21.24
C THR A 161 -4.96 -12.68 21.11
N ASP A 162 -4.56 -13.66 20.29
CA ASP A 162 -3.14 -13.84 19.96
C ASP A 162 -2.72 -12.75 18.97
N VAL A 163 -1.76 -11.92 19.38
CA VAL A 163 -1.27 -10.76 18.62
C VAL A 163 0.22 -10.96 18.41
N SER A 164 0.59 -11.24 17.17
CA SER A 164 1.97 -11.56 16.77
C SER A 164 2.94 -10.38 16.91
N GLN A 165 2.46 -9.14 16.74
CA GLN A 165 3.28 -7.94 16.82
C GLN A 165 2.55 -6.79 17.50
N TRP A 166 3.24 -6.16 18.46
CA TRP A 166 2.78 -4.98 19.16
C TRP A 166 3.59 -3.75 18.75
N ASN A 167 2.90 -2.68 18.36
CA ASN A 167 3.49 -1.37 18.12
C ASN A 167 3.10 -0.43 19.26
N VAL A 168 4.07 0.31 19.79
CA VAL A 168 3.85 1.21 20.93
C VAL A 168 3.72 2.64 20.43
N LEU A 169 2.60 3.29 20.76
CA LEU A 169 2.37 4.70 20.52
C LEU A 169 2.30 5.44 21.85
N GLN A 170 2.91 6.62 21.87
CA GLN A 170 2.84 7.55 22.98
C GLN A 170 2.06 8.79 22.55
N PHE A 171 0.99 9.10 23.28
CA PHE A 171 0.18 10.30 23.07
C PHE A 171 0.46 11.32 24.17
N ASN A 172 0.94 12.49 23.77
CA ASN A 172 1.16 13.60 24.68
C ASN A 172 -0.12 14.44 24.74
N THR A 173 -0.81 14.40 25.88
CA THR A 173 -2.11 15.08 26.09
C THR A 173 -2.00 16.39 26.88
N GLY A 174 -0.78 16.89 27.10
CA GLY A 174 -0.52 18.09 27.89
C GLY A 174 -0.55 17.88 29.42
N SER A 175 -0.85 16.66 29.88
CA SER A 175 -0.67 16.22 31.27
C SER A 175 0.78 15.80 31.55
N VAL A 176 1.14 15.69 32.85
CA VAL A 176 2.50 15.35 33.31
C VAL A 176 2.92 13.93 32.89
N SER A 177 1.97 13.02 32.67
CA SER A 177 2.20 11.66 32.15
C SER A 177 1.59 11.50 30.74
N PRO A 178 2.35 10.98 29.76
CA PRO A 178 1.82 10.65 28.45
C PRO A 178 1.05 9.33 28.46
N PHE A 179 0.10 9.17 27.55
CA PHE A 179 -0.64 7.92 27.40
C PHE A 179 0.13 6.95 26.51
N ILE A 180 0.38 5.73 26.99
CA ILE A 180 1.05 4.69 26.23
C ILE A 180 0.01 3.67 25.78
N VAL A 181 -0.09 3.49 24.46
CA VAL A 181 -1.04 2.58 23.82
C VAL A 181 -0.26 1.61 22.97
N LYS A 182 -0.38 0.30 23.26
CA LYS A 182 0.15 -0.76 22.41
C LYS A 182 -0.96 -1.19 21.46
N CYS A 183 -0.70 -1.26 20.16
CA CYS A 183 -1.65 -1.76 19.17
C CYS A 183 -1.05 -2.90 18.34
N GLY A 184 -1.90 -3.84 17.94
CA GLY A 184 -1.55 -4.95 17.05
C GLY A 184 -2.77 -5.45 16.29
N ALA A 185 -2.62 -6.56 15.57
CA ALA A 185 -3.72 -7.23 14.90
C ALA A 185 -3.87 -8.65 15.44
N ASN A 186 -5.10 -9.12 15.60
CA ASN A 186 -5.38 -10.54 15.83
C ASN A 186 -5.36 -11.33 14.51
N SER A 187 -5.52 -12.65 14.61
CA SER A 187 -5.66 -13.59 13.48
C SER A 187 -6.78 -13.23 12.49
N ARG A 188 -7.77 -12.43 12.92
CA ARG A 188 -8.93 -12.00 12.14
C ARG A 188 -8.75 -10.65 11.44
N GLY A 189 -7.57 -10.02 11.57
CA GLY A 189 -7.32 -8.70 11.00
C GLY A 189 -8.12 -7.59 11.69
N GLU A 190 -8.37 -7.74 12.99
CA GLU A 190 -9.00 -6.72 13.83
C GLU A 190 -7.93 -5.99 14.65
N LEU A 191 -8.12 -4.68 14.83
CA LEU A 191 -7.23 -3.87 15.65
C LEU A 191 -7.39 -4.25 17.12
N VAL A 192 -6.31 -4.72 17.74
CA VAL A 192 -6.26 -5.03 19.18
C VAL A 192 -5.41 -3.99 19.87
N ILE A 193 -5.88 -3.51 21.02
CA ILE A 193 -5.15 -2.55 21.85
C ILE A 193 -4.90 -3.11 23.23
N ARG A 194 -3.71 -2.80 23.75
CA ARG A 194 -3.31 -3.03 25.13
C ARG A 194 -2.86 -1.70 25.74
N ALA A 195 -3.53 -1.28 26.80
CA ALA A 195 -3.18 -0.08 27.57
C ALA A 195 -3.69 -0.23 29.00
N ASP A 196 -3.25 0.66 29.90
CA ASP A 196 -3.71 0.67 31.28
C ASP A 196 -5.23 0.84 31.35
N ALA A 197 -5.90 0.00 32.14
CA ALA A 197 -7.35 0.07 32.30
C ALA A 197 -7.80 1.41 32.90
N ARG A 198 -6.97 2.03 33.75
CA ARG A 198 -7.22 3.32 34.39
C ARG A 198 -6.00 4.22 34.30
N VAL A 199 -6.17 5.43 33.78
CA VAL A 199 -5.10 6.41 33.53
C VAL A 199 -4.78 7.25 34.78
N GLN A 200 -5.75 7.39 35.69
CA GLN A 200 -5.64 8.25 36.87
C GLN A 200 -5.13 7.53 38.13
N GLU A 201 -4.98 6.21 38.12
CA GLU A 201 -4.50 5.47 39.30
C GLU A 201 -2.96 5.46 39.35
N PRO A 202 -2.34 5.76 40.51
CA PRO A 202 -0.90 5.69 40.67
C PRO A 202 -0.42 4.26 40.43
N LYS A 203 0.73 4.10 39.75
CA LYS A 203 1.36 2.83 39.33
C LYS A 203 1.70 1.81 40.46
N GLY A 204 1.12 1.96 41.64
CA GLY A 204 1.25 1.07 42.80
C GLY A 204 -0.04 0.34 43.20
N GLY A 205 -1.18 0.56 42.54
CA GLY A 205 -2.44 -0.12 42.88
C GLY A 205 -3.16 -0.66 41.66
N GLY A 206 -2.97 -1.93 41.33
CA GLY A 206 -3.94 -2.75 40.59
C GLY A 206 -4.44 -2.31 39.20
N GLY A 207 -3.89 -1.25 38.58
CA GLY A 207 -4.22 -0.83 37.21
C GLY A 207 -3.69 -1.82 36.18
N GLY A 208 -4.36 -2.96 36.02
CA GLY A 208 -3.98 -3.97 35.04
C GLY A 208 -4.06 -3.43 33.62
N GLU A 209 -3.02 -3.69 32.81
CA GLU A 209 -3.12 -3.50 31.37
C GLU A 209 -4.26 -4.39 30.83
N ILE A 210 -5.22 -3.78 30.14
CA ILE A 210 -6.34 -4.49 29.54
C ILE A 210 -6.14 -4.61 28.03
N VAL A 211 -6.38 -5.82 27.51
CA VAL A 211 -6.32 -6.12 26.07
C VAL A 211 -7.74 -6.15 25.52
N ARG A 212 -8.02 -5.37 24.47
CA ARG A 212 -9.34 -5.28 23.85
C ARG A 212 -9.25 -5.13 22.35
N VAL A 213 -10.16 -5.80 21.65
CA VAL A 213 -10.42 -5.56 20.23
C VAL A 213 -11.16 -4.23 20.09
N VAL A 214 -10.68 -3.41 19.16
CA VAL A 214 -11.18 -2.06 18.91
C VAL A 214 -12.22 -2.13 17.79
N PRO A 215 -13.45 -1.65 18.04
CA PRO A 215 -14.50 -1.71 17.02
C PRO A 215 -14.15 -0.89 15.79
N ARG A 216 -14.52 -1.39 14.61
CA ARG A 216 -14.33 -0.65 13.37
C ARG A 216 -15.17 0.64 13.37
N PRO A 217 -14.71 1.73 12.75
CA PRO A 217 -15.44 2.99 12.71
C PRO A 217 -16.88 2.89 12.16
N GLY A 218 -17.12 1.98 11.21
CA GLY A 218 -18.46 1.76 10.62
C GLY A 218 -19.52 1.28 11.64
N VAL A 219 -19.12 0.63 12.73
CA VAL A 219 -20.02 0.23 13.81
C VAL A 219 -20.63 1.46 14.52
N LEU A 220 -19.98 2.62 14.44
CA LEU A 220 -20.44 3.87 15.06
C LEU A 220 -21.30 4.74 14.13
N GLU A 221 -21.50 4.36 12.87
CA GLU A 221 -22.17 5.20 11.86
C GLU A 221 -23.63 5.53 12.23
N ASN A 222 -24.35 4.55 12.79
CA ASN A 222 -25.74 4.66 13.22
C ASN A 222 -25.94 4.69 14.75
N ALA A 223 -24.85 4.71 15.54
CA ALA A 223 -24.92 4.63 17.00
C ALA A 223 -25.15 6.01 17.66
N SER A 224 -26.10 6.10 18.59
CA SER A 224 -26.35 7.26 19.45
C SER A 224 -25.16 7.60 20.37
N LEU A 225 -25.16 8.78 20.98
CA LEU A 225 -24.09 9.21 21.88
C LEU A 225 -23.96 8.28 23.10
N GLU A 226 -25.09 7.79 23.59
CA GLU A 226 -25.20 6.84 24.70
C GLU A 226 -24.61 5.48 24.33
N GLU A 227 -24.92 4.98 23.12
CA GLU A 227 -24.35 3.73 22.59
C GLU A 227 -22.84 3.84 22.36
N ILE A 228 -22.36 4.98 21.84
CA ILE A 228 -20.91 5.23 21.67
C ILE A 228 -20.21 5.21 23.04
N LYS A 229 -20.79 5.83 24.06
CA LYS A 229 -20.25 5.78 25.44
C LYS A 229 -20.24 4.35 26.00
N ALA A 230 -21.27 3.56 25.72
CA ALA A 230 -21.34 2.15 26.15
C ALA A 230 -20.33 1.25 25.42
N ILE A 231 -19.99 1.56 24.17
CA ILE A 231 -18.92 0.87 23.42
C ILE A 231 -17.55 1.27 23.99
N PHE A 232 -17.34 2.56 24.27
CA PHE A 232 -16.07 3.06 24.79
C PHE A 232 -15.81 2.70 26.25
N SER A 233 -16.84 2.39 27.05
CA SER A 233 -16.65 1.91 28.42
C SER A 233 -15.96 0.54 28.49
N GLN A 234 -15.93 -0.19 27.37
CA GLN A 234 -15.26 -1.49 27.24
C GLN A 234 -13.81 -1.37 26.77
N LEU A 235 -13.38 -0.19 26.32
CA LEU A 235 -12.04 0.09 25.82
C LEU A 235 -11.15 0.65 26.97
N PRO A 236 -9.80 0.52 26.86
CA PRO A 236 -8.91 1.13 27.84
C PRO A 236 -9.19 2.64 27.99
N GLU A 237 -9.17 3.15 29.22
CA GLU A 237 -9.57 4.55 29.53
C GLU A 237 -8.76 5.56 28.71
N ALA A 238 -7.47 5.30 28.48
CA ALA A 238 -6.61 6.15 27.63
C ALA A 238 -7.20 6.37 26.22
N LEU A 239 -7.73 5.32 25.61
CA LEU A 239 -8.30 5.37 24.28
C LEU A 239 -9.63 6.12 24.27
N SER A 240 -10.46 5.85 25.28
CA SER A 240 -11.75 6.52 25.45
C SER A 240 -11.58 8.02 25.71
N LEU A 241 -10.59 8.41 26.52
CA LEU A 241 -10.25 9.82 26.75
C LEU A 241 -9.74 10.50 25.48
N LEU A 242 -8.86 9.85 24.69
CA LEU A 242 -8.39 10.38 23.41
C LEU A 242 -9.54 10.56 22.40
N ALA A 243 -10.50 9.64 22.39
CA ALA A 243 -11.66 9.69 21.50
C ALA A 243 -12.71 10.73 21.93
N VAL A 244 -12.91 10.94 23.24
CA VAL A 244 -14.02 11.73 23.82
C VAL A 244 -13.59 13.12 24.31
N ALA A 245 -12.31 13.47 24.28
CA ALA A 245 -11.81 14.75 24.79
C ALA A 245 -12.56 15.97 24.20
N ARG A 246 -13.38 16.68 25.00
CA ARG A 246 -14.16 17.87 24.61
C ARG A 246 -15.09 17.63 23.39
N THR A 247 -16.32 17.15 23.58
CA THR A 247 -17.27 17.04 22.45
C THR A 247 -18.74 17.23 22.83
N ALA A 248 -19.49 17.86 21.90
CA ALA A 248 -20.95 17.72 21.78
C ALA A 248 -21.40 16.87 20.55
N ASP A 249 -20.67 16.82 19.41
CA ASP A 249 -20.99 15.85 18.32
C ASP A 249 -19.80 15.25 17.52
N GLY A 250 -18.58 15.81 17.63
CA GLY A 250 -17.42 15.41 16.81
C GLY A 250 -16.70 14.10 17.21
N THR A 251 -17.30 13.29 18.08
CA THR A 251 -16.67 12.07 18.65
C THR A 251 -16.40 11.01 17.59
N ARG A 252 -17.34 10.78 16.68
CA ARG A 252 -17.22 9.75 15.62
C ARG A 252 -16.07 10.04 14.67
N ALA A 253 -15.94 11.29 14.22
CA ALA A 253 -14.85 11.72 13.34
C ALA A 253 -13.48 11.56 14.02
N ARG A 254 -13.42 11.89 15.31
CA ARG A 254 -12.18 11.80 16.09
C ARG A 254 -11.77 10.36 16.36
N TYR A 255 -12.72 9.51 16.73
CA TYR A 255 -12.52 8.08 16.87
C TYR A 255 -12.05 7.45 15.55
N SER A 256 -12.70 7.80 14.43
CA SER A 256 -12.31 7.31 13.10
C SER A 256 -10.87 7.69 12.75
N ARG A 257 -10.43 8.89 13.13
CA ARG A 257 -9.05 9.35 12.94
C ARG A 257 -8.06 8.62 13.86
N LEU A 258 -8.43 8.41 15.13
CA LEU A 258 -7.62 7.68 16.10
C LEU A 258 -7.45 6.22 15.69
N TYR A 259 -8.54 5.56 15.28
CA TYR A 259 -8.54 4.21 14.73
C TYR A 259 -7.58 4.10 13.54
N ARG A 260 -7.69 4.98 12.55
CA ARG A 260 -6.78 5.02 11.39
C ARG A 260 -5.33 5.22 11.81
N THR A 261 -5.07 6.13 12.75
CA THR A 261 -3.71 6.38 13.24
C THR A 261 -3.09 5.13 13.86
N LEU A 262 -3.87 4.37 14.63
CA LEU A 262 -3.41 3.15 15.29
C LEU A 262 -3.28 1.99 14.30
N ALA A 263 -4.26 1.81 13.41
CA ALA A 263 -4.26 0.76 12.39
C ALA A 263 -3.13 0.95 11.36
N MET A 264 -2.82 2.19 10.95
CA MET A 264 -1.70 2.48 10.04
C MET A 264 -0.34 2.11 10.64
N LYS A 265 -0.22 2.09 11.98
CA LYS A 265 0.99 1.62 12.66
C LYS A 265 1.06 0.10 12.76
N VAL A 266 -0.01 -0.63 12.46
CA VAL A 266 -0.05 -2.09 12.46
C VAL A 266 0.07 -2.59 11.01
N PRO A 267 1.21 -3.16 10.59
CA PRO A 267 1.44 -3.57 9.20
C PRO A 267 0.33 -4.47 8.63
N ALA A 268 -0.19 -5.40 9.45
CA ALA A 268 -1.26 -6.33 9.07
C ALA A 268 -2.61 -5.66 8.76
N LEU A 269 -2.80 -4.38 9.09
CA LEU A 269 -4.04 -3.62 8.86
C LEU A 269 -3.88 -2.54 7.79
N ARG A 270 -2.75 -2.48 7.08
CA ARG A 270 -2.47 -1.41 6.12
C ARG A 270 -3.47 -1.38 4.96
N ASP A 271 -3.77 -2.54 4.38
CA ASP A 271 -4.74 -2.65 3.29
C ASP A 271 -6.15 -2.23 3.73
N LEU A 272 -6.53 -2.55 4.97
CA LEU A 272 -7.80 -2.12 5.59
C LEU A 272 -7.87 -0.58 5.75
N VAL A 273 -6.73 0.06 6.08
CA VAL A 273 -6.65 1.52 6.19
C VAL A 273 -6.78 2.18 4.81
N ASP A 274 -6.15 1.62 3.78
CA ASP A 274 -6.22 2.13 2.40
C ASP A 274 -7.65 2.06 1.84
N GLU A 275 -8.45 1.07 2.25
CA GLU A 275 -9.88 1.00 1.93
C GLU A 275 -10.72 2.05 2.68
N LEU A 276 -10.41 2.28 3.97
CA LEU A 276 -11.05 3.33 4.77
C LEU A 276 -10.74 4.75 4.25
N GLU A 277 -9.57 4.97 3.62
CA GLU A 277 -9.19 6.26 3.02
C GLU A 277 -9.92 6.58 1.71
N LYS A 278 -10.33 5.55 0.96
CA LYS A 278 -11.08 5.70 -0.30
C LYS A 278 -12.57 5.97 -0.12
N GLY A 279 -13.05 6.12 1.12
CA GLY A 279 -14.48 6.28 1.42
C GLY A 279 -15.29 5.00 1.25
N GLY A 280 -14.62 3.83 1.24
CA GLY A 280 -15.27 2.54 1.11
C GLY A 280 -16.03 2.15 2.37
N VAL A 281 -17.33 1.92 2.26
CA VAL A 281 -18.10 1.18 3.27
C VAL A 281 -17.64 -0.26 3.20
N LEU A 282 -16.74 -0.66 4.11
CA LEU A 282 -16.32 -2.04 4.30
C LEU A 282 -17.54 -2.89 4.63
N ARG A 283 -17.99 -3.69 3.66
CA ARG A 283 -18.98 -4.74 3.91
C ARG A 283 -18.28 -5.87 4.65
N ASP A 284 -18.81 -6.25 5.81
CA ASP A 284 -18.36 -7.46 6.49
C ASP A 284 -18.58 -8.67 5.58
N VAL A 285 -17.47 -9.34 5.25
CA VAL A 285 -17.53 -10.66 4.64
C VAL A 285 -17.61 -11.65 5.80
N LYS A 286 -18.79 -12.29 5.92
CA LYS A 286 -19.08 -13.38 6.86
C LYS A 286 -18.24 -14.61 6.59
#